data_AF-A0AAV7XCW4-F1
#
_entry.id   AF-A0AAV7XCW4-F1
#
_cell.length_a   1.000
_cell.length_b   1.000
_cell.length_c   1.000
_cell.angle_alpha   90.00
_cell.angle_beta   90.00
_cell.angle_gamma   90.00
#
_symmetry.space_group_name_H-M   'P 1'
#
loop_
_entity.id
_entity.type
_entity.pdbx_description
1 polymer ?
#
loop_
_entity_poly.entity_id
_entity_poly.type
_entity_poly.pdbx_seq_one_letter_code
_entity_poly.pdbx_strand_id
1 'polypeptide(L)'
;MTLFIQSYQGGTGTAKTTRYWDCCKPSCAWRANVGSVTAPVRTCAAGGRKTVGENEQSGCNGGNGFVCNNQRPFVKKGQAYGFAAANVNGELAEARTCTIMHSTTVEGACLNSEP
;
A
#
# COMPACT_ATOMS: atom_id res chain seq x y z
N MET A 1 -6.10 5.99 -5.84
CA MET A 1 -5.39 5.02 -6.69
C MET A 1 -4.05 4.70 -6.05
N THR A 2 -3.81 3.43 -5.75
CA THR A 2 -2.63 2.92 -5.02
C THR A 2 -1.59 2.42 -6.02
N LEU A 3 -0.31 2.53 -5.70
CA LEU A 3 0.77 2.01 -6.54
C LEU A 3 0.95 0.51 -6.31
N PHE A 4 1.37 -0.24 -7.32
CA PHE A 4 1.87 -1.61 -7.13
C PHE A 4 3.28 -1.73 -7.68
N ILE A 5 4.23 -2.18 -6.86
CA ILE A 5 5.62 -2.39 -7.23
C ILE A 5 5.78 -3.87 -7.57
N GLN A 6 6.00 -4.20 -8.85
CA GLN A 6 5.88 -5.58 -9.37
C GLN A 6 7.03 -6.50 -8.96
N SER A 7 8.25 -5.99 -8.92
CA SER A 7 9.42 -6.73 -8.47
C SER A 7 10.60 -5.79 -8.32
N TYR A 8 11.25 -5.86 -7.16
CA TYR A 8 12.50 -5.17 -6.90
C TYR A 8 13.36 -6.02 -5.94
N GLN A 9 14.66 -6.11 -6.19
CA GLN A 9 15.61 -6.83 -5.33
C GLN A 9 15.95 -5.92 -4.15
N GLY A 10 15.52 -6.25 -2.93
CA GLY A 10 15.59 -5.35 -1.75
C GLY A 10 16.83 -4.42 -1.70
N GLY A 11 16.62 -3.12 -1.43
CA GLY A 11 17.66 -2.08 -1.56
C GLY A 11 17.22 -0.85 -2.40
N THR A 12 18.13 -0.28 -3.19
CA THR A 12 17.90 0.84 -4.12
C THR A 12 18.11 0.45 -5.58
N GLY A 13 17.14 0.70 -6.46
CA GLY A 13 17.27 0.41 -7.89
C GLY A 13 15.94 0.53 -8.64
N THR A 14 15.91 0.05 -9.88
CA THR A 14 14.77 0.25 -10.79
C THR A 14 13.73 -0.86 -10.62
N ALA A 15 12.46 -0.46 -10.50
CA ALA A 15 11.33 -1.37 -10.39
C ALA A 15 10.22 -0.99 -11.39
N LYS A 16 9.46 -1.99 -11.86
CA LYS A 16 8.24 -1.71 -12.62
C LYS A 16 7.10 -1.40 -11.66
N THR A 17 6.40 -0.31 -11.92
CA THR A 17 5.21 0.07 -11.15
C THR A 17 3.95 -0.02 -11.99
N THR A 18 2.86 -0.48 -11.39
CA THR A 18 1.50 -0.32 -11.92
C THR A 18 0.64 0.46 -10.94
N ARG A 19 -0.63 0.69 -11.29
CA ARG A 19 -1.59 1.42 -10.47
C ARG A 19 -2.85 0.56 -10.30
N TYR A 20 -3.39 0.49 -9.10
CA TYR A 20 -4.60 -0.28 -8.81
C TYR A 20 -5.42 0.31 -7.66
N TRP A 21 -6.68 -0.08 -7.55
CA TRP A 21 -7.54 0.15 -6.40
C TRP A 21 -8.67 -0.88 -6.46
N ASP A 22 -8.53 -1.97 -5.72
CA ASP A 22 -9.48 -3.09 -5.71
C ASP A 22 -10.47 -3.03 -4.52
N CYS A 23 -10.36 -1.99 -3.69
CA CYS A 23 -11.09 -1.80 -2.43
C CYS A 23 -10.79 -2.82 -1.33
N CYS A 24 -10.01 -3.87 -1.59
CA CYS A 24 -9.81 -4.97 -0.67
C CYS A 24 -9.12 -4.53 0.62
N LYS A 25 -9.28 -5.32 1.68
CA LYS A 25 -8.43 -5.21 2.87
C LYS A 25 -6.96 -5.44 2.47
N PRO A 26 -6.03 -4.51 2.74
CA PRO A 26 -4.63 -4.68 2.40
C PRO A 26 -4.00 -5.80 3.24
N SER A 27 -3.04 -6.55 2.67
CA SER A 27 -2.41 -7.70 3.36
C SER A 27 -1.72 -7.30 4.67
N CYS A 28 -1.08 -6.12 4.72
CA CYS A 28 -0.47 -5.55 5.91
C CYS A 28 -1.48 -5.11 7.00
N ALA A 29 -2.80 -5.26 6.77
CA ALA A 29 -3.81 -5.09 7.80
C ALA A 29 -4.05 -6.36 8.65
N TRP A 30 -3.44 -7.49 8.28
CA TRP A 30 -3.48 -8.70 9.08
C TRP A 30 -2.34 -8.69 10.09
N ARG A 31 -2.66 -8.89 11.38
CA ARG A 31 -1.66 -8.93 12.45
C ARG A 31 -0.60 -10.01 12.22
N ALA A 32 -0.99 -11.14 11.64
CA ALA A 32 -0.08 -12.24 11.31
C ALA A 32 0.95 -11.89 10.21
N ASN A 33 0.66 -10.89 9.39
CA ASN A 33 1.51 -10.51 8.25
C ASN A 33 2.46 -9.36 8.58
N VAL A 34 2.33 -8.76 9.76
CA VAL A 34 3.15 -7.63 10.18
C VAL A 34 4.04 -8.04 11.36
N GLY A 35 5.30 -7.61 11.32
CA GLY A 35 6.27 -7.87 12.39
C GLY A 35 6.02 -7.01 13.63
N SER A 36 7.08 -6.53 14.26
CA SER A 36 6.97 -5.63 15.42
C SER A 36 6.53 -4.23 14.99
N VAL A 37 5.24 -4.05 14.75
CA VAL A 37 4.57 -2.78 14.51
C VAL A 37 3.59 -2.48 15.64
N THR A 38 3.37 -1.19 15.92
CA THR A 38 2.42 -0.73 16.95
C THR A 38 0.97 -1.13 16.64
N ALA A 39 0.59 -1.15 15.36
CA ALA A 39 -0.69 -1.65 14.88
C ALA A 39 -0.58 -2.02 13.39
N PRO A 40 -1.35 -3.02 12.90
CA PRO A 40 -1.49 -3.26 11.46
C PRO A 40 -2.08 -2.06 10.72
N VAL A 41 -2.05 -2.10 9.40
CA VAL A 41 -2.71 -1.08 8.57
C VAL A 41 -4.22 -1.06 8.90
N ARG A 42 -4.73 0.15 9.14
CA ARG A 42 -6.15 0.36 9.47
C ARG A 42 -7.06 -0.08 8.31
N THR A 43 -8.15 -0.75 8.62
CA THR A 43 -9.23 -1.09 7.68
C THR A 43 -10.51 -0.32 8.00
N CYS A 44 -11.37 -0.18 7.01
CA CYS A 44 -12.65 0.51 7.13
C CYS A 44 -13.80 -0.37 6.64
N ALA A 45 -15.00 -0.12 7.14
CA ALA A 45 -16.24 -0.68 6.60
C ALA A 45 -16.50 -0.15 5.18
N ALA A 46 -17.52 -0.70 4.52
CA ALA A 46 -18.05 -0.16 3.28
C ALA A 46 -18.25 1.38 3.38
N GLY A 47 -17.82 2.10 2.34
CA GLY A 47 -17.78 3.56 2.33
C GLY A 47 -16.47 4.18 2.84
N GLY A 48 -15.54 3.37 3.38
CA GLY A 48 -14.12 3.74 3.55
C GLY A 48 -13.80 4.78 4.62
N ARG A 49 -14.73 5.07 5.55
CA ARG A 49 -14.57 6.08 6.62
C ARG A 49 -14.58 5.51 8.02
N LYS A 50 -15.53 4.60 8.30
CA LYS A 50 -15.69 3.98 9.62
C LYS A 50 -14.66 2.87 9.77
N THR A 51 -13.79 2.96 10.78
CA THR A 51 -12.81 1.90 11.08
C THR A 51 -13.50 0.62 11.53
N VAL A 52 -12.94 -0.52 11.13
CA VAL A 52 -13.35 -1.86 11.60
C VAL A 52 -12.18 -2.57 12.29
N GLY A 53 -12.47 -3.66 12.98
CA GLY A 53 -11.45 -4.42 13.71
C GLY A 53 -10.41 -5.03 12.78
N GLU A 54 -9.19 -5.23 13.28
CA GLU A 54 -8.11 -5.87 12.52
C GLU A 54 -8.41 -7.33 12.14
N ASN A 55 -9.29 -8.00 12.88
CA ASN A 55 -9.74 -9.37 12.60
C ASN A 55 -10.91 -9.44 11.62
N GLU A 56 -11.46 -8.29 11.20
CA GLU A 56 -12.57 -8.26 10.23
C GLU A 56 -12.12 -8.82 8.89
N GLN A 57 -12.94 -9.72 8.31
CA GLN A 57 -12.64 -10.37 7.04
C GLN A 57 -12.68 -9.35 5.90
N SER A 58 -11.82 -9.53 4.88
CA SER A 58 -11.80 -8.71 3.67
C SER A 58 -13.15 -8.76 2.95
N GLY A 59 -13.64 -7.62 2.47
CA GLY A 59 -14.81 -7.56 1.60
C GLY A 59 -14.63 -8.34 0.29
N CYS A 60 -13.40 -8.49 -0.18
CA CYS A 60 -13.07 -9.34 -1.34
C CYS A 60 -13.19 -10.84 -1.05
N ASN A 61 -13.40 -11.21 0.21
CA ASN A 61 -13.66 -12.57 0.68
C ASN A 61 -15.01 -12.67 1.41
N GLY A 62 -15.94 -11.73 1.15
CA GLY A 62 -17.29 -11.73 1.74
C GLY A 62 -17.41 -11.12 3.13
N GLY A 63 -16.36 -10.49 3.66
CA GLY A 63 -16.36 -9.78 4.95
C GLY A 63 -16.71 -8.30 4.85
N ASN A 64 -16.43 -7.53 5.91
CA ASN A 64 -16.71 -6.09 5.98
C ASN A 64 -15.44 -5.20 6.07
N GLY A 65 -14.26 -5.77 5.81
CA GLY A 65 -12.97 -5.06 5.83
C GLY A 65 -12.55 -4.58 4.44
N PHE A 66 -12.40 -3.27 4.29
CA PHE A 66 -11.97 -2.60 3.06
C PHE A 66 -10.81 -1.64 3.34
N VAL A 67 -10.10 -1.23 2.29
CA VAL A 67 -9.14 -0.12 2.36
C VAL A 67 -9.85 1.20 2.74
N CYS A 68 -9.22 2.01 3.60
CA CYS A 68 -9.78 3.30 4.01
C CYS A 68 -9.54 4.40 2.96
N ASN A 69 -10.47 5.35 2.86
CA ASN A 69 -10.38 6.47 1.90
C ASN A 69 -9.17 7.37 2.15
N ASN A 70 -8.69 7.46 3.39
CA ASN A 70 -7.50 8.23 3.75
C ASN A 70 -6.18 7.53 3.35
N GLN A 71 -6.23 6.32 2.79
CA GLN A 71 -5.08 5.62 2.20
C GLN A 71 -4.96 5.88 0.68
N ARG A 72 -5.63 6.93 0.19
CA ARG A 72 -5.42 7.46 -1.16
C ARG A 72 -4.16 8.32 -1.22
N PRO A 73 -3.49 8.41 -2.38
CA PRO A 73 -2.37 9.32 -2.55
C PRO A 73 -2.79 10.79 -2.39
N PHE A 74 -1.86 11.61 -1.97
CA PHE A 74 -2.04 13.05 -1.80
C PHE A 74 -0.73 13.79 -2.08
N VAL A 75 -0.82 15.09 -2.35
CA VAL A 75 0.35 15.96 -2.54
C VAL A 75 0.47 16.89 -1.34
N LYS A 76 1.69 17.06 -0.83
CA LYS A 76 2.01 18.03 0.22
C LYS A 76 3.35 18.67 -0.08
N LYS A 77 3.38 20.01 -0.14
CA LYS A 77 4.59 20.80 -0.44
C LYS A 77 5.33 20.36 -1.72
N GLY A 78 4.57 20.08 -2.78
CA GLY A 78 5.14 19.66 -4.08
C GLY A 78 5.61 18.21 -4.15
N GLN A 79 5.53 17.45 -3.05
CA GLN A 79 5.87 16.03 -3.03
C GLN A 79 4.60 15.17 -2.96
N ALA A 80 4.54 14.12 -3.78
CA ALA A 80 3.49 13.13 -3.75
C ALA A 80 3.78 12.08 -2.68
N TYR A 81 2.76 11.74 -1.89
CA TYR A 81 2.77 10.68 -0.90
C TYR A 81 1.66 9.70 -1.25
N GLY A 82 1.89 8.42 -0.95
CA GLY A 82 0.89 7.40 -1.23
C GLY A 82 1.22 6.09 -0.54
N PHE A 83 0.38 5.11 -0.84
CA PHE A 83 0.50 3.74 -0.37
C PHE A 83 0.77 2.85 -1.57
N ALA A 84 1.46 1.74 -1.34
CA ALA A 84 1.75 0.77 -2.37
C ALA A 84 1.55 -0.65 -1.86
N ALA A 85 1.08 -1.54 -2.73
CA ALA A 85 1.42 -2.95 -2.58
C ALA A 85 2.79 -3.17 -3.23
N ALA A 86 3.61 -4.00 -2.63
CA ALA A 86 4.95 -4.26 -3.15
C ALA A 86 5.21 -5.76 -3.11
N ASN A 87 5.64 -6.29 -4.25
CA ASN A 87 6.30 -7.57 -4.32
C ASN A 87 7.81 -7.30 -4.36
N VAL A 88 8.48 -7.62 -3.25
CA VAL A 88 9.90 -7.38 -3.07
C VAL A 88 10.59 -8.74 -2.99
N ASN A 89 11.52 -8.98 -3.90
CA ASN A 89 12.27 -10.22 -3.96
C ASN A 89 13.54 -10.12 -3.09
N GLY A 90 14.00 -11.26 -2.56
CA GLY A 90 15.20 -11.36 -1.71
C GLY A 90 14.87 -11.54 -0.23
N GLU A 91 15.82 -11.21 0.66
CA GLU A 91 15.73 -11.46 2.13
C GLU A 91 14.71 -10.57 2.88
N LEU A 92 13.87 -9.81 2.18
CA LEU A 92 12.84 -9.00 2.81
C LEU A 92 11.57 -9.85 2.98
N ALA A 93 11.43 -10.44 4.17
CA ALA A 93 10.19 -11.11 4.58
C ALA A 93 8.99 -10.15 4.49
N GLU A 94 7.79 -10.70 4.30
CA GLU A 94 6.53 -9.95 4.17
C GLU A 94 6.31 -8.92 5.30
N ALA A 95 6.73 -9.28 6.52
CA ALA A 95 6.75 -8.40 7.69
C ALA A 95 7.62 -7.14 7.54
N ARG A 96 8.75 -7.21 6.82
CA ARG A 96 9.64 -6.07 6.57
C ARG A 96 9.07 -5.17 5.48
N THR A 97 8.44 -5.73 4.45
CA THR A 97 7.79 -4.97 3.37
C THR A 97 6.68 -4.05 3.91
N CYS A 98 5.94 -4.48 4.94
CA CYS A 98 4.91 -3.66 5.58
C CYS A 98 5.44 -2.51 6.46
N THR A 99 6.76 -2.40 6.70
CA THR A 99 7.36 -1.45 7.66
C THR A 99 8.33 -0.45 7.04
N ILE A 100 8.62 -0.57 5.74
CA ILE A 100 9.61 0.26 5.07
C ILE A 100 8.89 1.35 4.25
N MET A 101 9.27 2.61 4.50
CA MET A 101 8.94 3.73 3.62
C MET A 101 9.90 3.70 2.43
N HIS A 102 9.37 3.56 1.21
CA HIS A 102 10.17 3.58 -0.01
C HIS A 102 10.02 4.94 -0.70
N SER A 103 11.14 5.59 -1.01
CA SER A 103 11.17 6.77 -1.87
C SER A 103 11.40 6.31 -3.30
N THR A 104 10.45 6.58 -4.19
CA THR A 104 10.53 6.18 -5.60
C THR A 104 10.40 7.41 -6.48
N THR A 105 11.31 7.55 -7.44
CA THR A 105 11.08 8.40 -8.60
C THR A 105 10.38 7.54 -9.65
N VAL A 106 9.17 7.92 -10.03
CA VAL A 106 8.43 7.20 -11.07
C VAL A 106 8.69 7.92 -12.40
N GLU A 107 9.29 7.21 -13.34
CA GLU A 107 9.53 7.73 -14.69
C GLU A 107 8.45 7.19 -15.64
N GLY A 108 7.85 8.07 -16.44
CA GLY A 108 6.79 7.71 -17.38
C GLY A 108 6.18 8.92 -18.08
N ALA A 109 5.59 8.70 -19.26
CA ALA A 109 5.17 9.72 -20.23
C ALA A 109 4.14 10.78 -19.74
N CYS A 110 3.65 10.68 -18.50
CA CYS A 110 2.69 11.63 -17.92
C CYS A 110 3.12 12.20 -16.55
N LEU A 111 4.34 11.96 -16.10
CA LEU A 111 4.87 12.50 -14.82
C LEU A 111 5.89 13.62 -15.02
N ASN A 112 6.44 13.74 -16.23
CA ASN A 112 7.10 14.97 -16.64
C ASN A 112 5.98 15.99 -16.80
N SER A 113 6.00 17.04 -15.97
CA SER A 113 5.21 18.23 -16.24
C SER A 113 5.42 18.64 -17.68
N GLU A 114 4.35 18.81 -18.46
CA GLU A 114 4.41 19.68 -19.62
C GLU A 114 4.97 21.04 -19.16
N PRO A 115 5.82 21.69 -19.98
CA PRO A 115 6.62 22.85 -19.58
C PRO A 115 5.80 24.02 -19.00
#